data_AF-A0A7W3LWN6-F1
#
_entry.id   AF-A0A7W3LWN6-F1
#
_cell.length_a   1.000
_cell.length_b   1.000
_cell.length_c   1.000
_cell.angle_alpha   90.00
_cell.angle_beta   90.00
_cell.angle_gamma   90.00
#
_symmetry.space_group_name_H-M   'P 1'
#
loop_
_entity.id
_entity.type
_entity.pdbx_description
1 polymer ?
#
loop_
_entity_poly.entity_id
_entity_poly.type
_entity_poly.pdbx_seq_one_letter_code
_entity_poly.pdbx_strand_id
1 'polypeptide(L)'
;MSQNDDYRINITGNVSGQVGSGRNVHQTQNVGAARADEVTAALDRLEDLLRRHADRLAEADRATRDVEALRRELQEPDPDPEALRDTTGRLARRVAGVTVLVEAVNGLTALLGLGG
;
A
#
# COMPACT_ATOMS: atom_id res chain seq x y z
N MET A 1 31.51 46.62 11.15
CA MET A 1 31.31 45.18 11.37
C MET A 1 29.84 44.90 11.09
N SER A 2 29.46 44.71 9.81
CA SER A 2 29.22 43.40 9.16
C SER A 2 28.43 42.42 10.05
N GLN A 3 27.14 42.24 9.78
CA GLN A 3 26.66 41.10 8.98
C GLN A 3 25.18 41.32 8.63
N ASN A 4 24.91 41.57 7.34
CA ASN A 4 23.59 41.37 6.75
C ASN A 4 23.41 39.87 6.59
N ASP A 5 22.38 39.29 7.20
CA ASP A 5 21.84 38.00 6.78
C ASP A 5 20.34 38.15 6.54
N ASP A 6 20.04 38.74 5.38
CA ASP A 6 18.72 38.69 4.75
C ASP A 6 18.40 37.24 4.38
N TYR A 7 17.70 36.50 5.25
CA TYR A 7 17.10 35.21 4.88
C TYR A 7 15.81 35.43 4.09
N ARG A 8 15.96 35.83 2.82
CA ARG A 8 14.88 35.77 1.83
C ARG A 8 14.71 34.32 1.34
N ILE A 9 13.82 33.57 1.97
CA ILE A 9 13.36 32.28 1.44
C ILE A 9 12.24 32.58 0.43
N ASN A 10 12.57 32.47 -0.86
CA ASN A 10 11.64 32.63 -1.96
C ASN A 10 11.19 31.22 -2.39
N ILE A 11 10.05 30.74 -1.90
CA ILE A 11 9.45 29.48 -2.35
C ILE A 11 8.39 29.83 -3.39
N THR A 12 8.82 29.94 -4.64
CA THR A 12 7.93 30.03 -5.80
C THR A 12 7.76 28.61 -6.35
N GLY A 13 6.73 27.91 -5.89
CA GLY A 13 6.41 26.56 -6.36
C GLY A 13 5.28 25.98 -5.55
N ASN A 14 4.19 25.63 -6.22
CA ASN A 14 2.98 25.09 -5.61
C ASN A 14 3.28 23.69 -5.03
N VAL A 15 3.69 23.63 -3.76
CA VAL A 15 3.90 22.39 -3.01
C VAL A 15 2.84 22.33 -1.91
N SER A 16 1.76 21.61 -2.19
CA SER A 16 0.79 21.21 -1.18
C SER A 16 1.37 20.06 -0.37
N GLY A 17 2.12 20.39 0.68
CA GLY A 17 2.66 19.43 1.64
C GLY A 17 3.62 20.11 2.62
N GLN A 18 3.34 20.03 3.92
CA GLN A 18 4.08 20.65 5.02
C GLN A 18 5.62 20.53 4.88
N VAL A 19 6.31 21.66 4.74
CA VAL A 19 7.76 21.77 4.98
C VAL A 19 7.94 22.49 6.32
N GLY A 20 8.03 21.70 7.40
CA GLY A 20 8.51 22.17 8.69
C GLY A 20 10.01 21.89 8.80
N SER A 21 10.87 22.87 8.49
CA SER A 21 12.30 22.76 8.74
C SER A 21 12.59 23.06 10.21
N GLY A 22 12.50 22.04 11.07
CA GLY A 22 12.92 22.07 12.46
C GLY A 22 13.93 20.97 12.74
N ARG A 23 15.11 21.31 13.26
CA ARG A 23 16.05 20.33 13.81
C ARG A 23 15.34 19.62 14.98
N ASN A 24 15.09 18.31 14.84
CA ASN A 24 14.24 17.44 15.69
C ASN A 24 12.77 17.24 15.24
N VAL A 25 12.45 17.31 13.94
CA VAL A 25 11.15 16.79 13.47
C VAL A 25 11.12 15.26 13.61
N HIS A 26 10.44 14.77 14.64
CA HIS A 26 9.89 13.42 14.69
C HIS A 26 8.79 13.29 13.63
N GLN A 27 9.18 13.12 12.37
CA GLN A 27 8.27 12.79 11.28
C GLN A 27 8.05 11.27 11.29
N THR A 28 7.45 10.72 12.35
CA THR A 28 7.39 9.26 12.54
C THR A 28 5.98 8.66 12.48
N GLN A 29 4.86 9.40 12.59
CA GLN A 29 3.61 8.70 12.97
C GLN A 29 2.35 8.88 12.12
N ASN A 30 2.29 9.76 11.10
CA ASN A 30 1.10 9.79 10.23
C ASN A 30 1.22 8.97 8.94
N VAL A 31 2.43 8.62 8.51
CA VAL A 31 2.63 7.87 7.25
C VAL A 31 2.38 6.36 7.44
N GLY A 32 2.74 5.80 8.59
CA GLY A 32 2.53 4.38 8.88
C GLY A 32 1.06 4.00 9.06
N ALA A 33 0.29 4.79 9.81
CA ALA A 33 -1.14 4.56 10.03
C ALA A 33 -1.97 4.76 8.75
N ALA A 34 -1.73 5.85 8.00
CA ALA A 34 -2.41 6.09 6.73
C ALA A 34 -2.15 4.97 5.71
N ARG A 35 -0.92 4.45 5.65
CA ARG A 35 -0.57 3.33 4.78
C ARG A 35 -1.24 2.02 5.21
N ALA A 36 -1.38 1.77 6.51
CA ALA A 36 -2.10 0.61 7.03
C ALA A 36 -3.60 0.66 6.69
N ASP A 37 -4.21 1.84 6.77
CA ASP A 37 -5.61 2.07 6.37
C ASP A 37 -5.80 1.86 4.86
N GLU A 38 -4.87 2.37 4.04
CA GLU A 38 -4.88 2.16 2.58
C GLU A 38 -4.75 0.68 2.21
N VAL A 39 -3.85 -0.06 2.87
CA VAL A 39 -3.68 -1.51 2.66
C VAL A 39 -4.95 -2.27 3.06
N THR A 40 -5.57 -1.90 4.19
CA THR A 40 -6.83 -2.50 4.64
C THR A 40 -7.96 -2.26 3.63
N ALA A 41 -8.12 -1.03 3.17
CA ALA A 41 -9.11 -0.67 2.16
C ALA A 41 -8.87 -1.39 0.81
N ALA A 42 -7.61 -1.59 0.43
CA ALA A 42 -7.25 -2.35 -0.76
C ALA A 42 -7.63 -3.83 -0.65
N LEU A 43 -7.43 -4.45 0.53
CA LEU A 43 -7.86 -5.82 0.80
C LEU A 43 -9.38 -5.96 0.78
N ASP A 44 -10.11 -5.04 1.41
CA ASP A 44 -11.59 -5.02 1.39
C ASP A 44 -12.13 -4.92 -0.03
N ARG A 45 -11.54 -4.02 -0.83
CA ARG A 45 -11.89 -3.87 -2.24
C ARG A 45 -11.62 -5.13 -3.04
N LEU A 46 -10.49 -5.79 -2.79
CA LEU A 46 -10.13 -7.03 -3.47
C LEU A 46 -11.10 -8.17 -3.13
N GLU A 47 -11.48 -8.30 -1.87
CA GLU A 47 -12.48 -9.28 -1.41
C GLU A 47 -13.85 -9.05 -2.08
N ASP A 48 -14.30 -7.80 -2.17
CA ASP A 48 -15.53 -7.46 -2.87
C ASP A 48 -15.47 -7.75 -4.37
N LEU A 49 -14.35 -7.44 -5.03
CA LEU A 49 -14.14 -7.78 -6.44
C LEU A 49 -14.09 -9.29 -6.66
N LEU A 50 -13.44 -10.06 -5.78
CA LEU A 50 -13.41 -11.52 -5.85
C LEU A 50 -14.82 -12.10 -5.76
N ARG A 51 -15.64 -11.58 -4.84
CA ARG A 51 -17.05 -11.98 -4.72
C ARG A 51 -17.87 -11.65 -5.97
N ARG A 52 -17.67 -10.47 -6.56
CA ARG A 52 -18.39 -10.03 -7.77
C ARG A 52 -17.97 -10.80 -9.04
N HIS A 53 -16.76 -11.32 -9.07
CA HIS A 53 -16.19 -12.02 -10.23
C HIS A 53 -15.93 -13.51 -9.97
N ALA A 54 -16.52 -14.07 -8.92
CA ALA A 54 -16.32 -15.46 -8.52
C ALA A 54 -16.70 -16.45 -9.64
N ASP A 55 -17.74 -16.13 -10.42
CA ASP A 55 -18.21 -16.89 -11.57
C ASP A 55 -17.20 -16.96 -12.73
N ARG A 56 -16.26 -16.02 -12.77
CA ARG A 56 -15.23 -15.92 -13.82
C ARG A 56 -13.88 -16.51 -13.40
N LEU A 57 -13.75 -16.90 -12.13
CA LEU A 57 -12.51 -17.45 -11.58
C LEU A 57 -12.64 -18.96 -11.40
N ALA A 58 -11.72 -19.70 -12.01
CA ALA A 58 -11.64 -21.16 -11.81
C ALA A 58 -11.29 -21.53 -10.36
N GLU A 59 -10.61 -20.64 -9.63
CA GLU A 59 -10.14 -20.87 -8.25
C GLU A 59 -10.59 -19.76 -7.27
N ALA A 60 -11.85 -19.30 -7.38
CA ALA A 60 -12.39 -18.22 -6.54
C ALA A 60 -12.15 -18.43 -5.03
N ASP A 61 -12.47 -19.62 -4.51
CA ASP A 61 -12.29 -19.95 -3.08
C ASP A 61 -10.83 -19.88 -2.63
N ARG A 62 -9.89 -20.26 -3.51
CA ARG A 62 -8.46 -20.20 -3.18
C ARG A 62 -7.95 -18.77 -3.21
N ALA A 63 -8.44 -17.95 -4.14
CA ALA A 63 -8.11 -16.52 -4.17
C ALA A 63 -8.61 -15.80 -2.91
N THR A 64 -9.83 -16.10 -2.43
CA THR A 64 -10.35 -15.56 -1.16
C THR A 64 -9.47 -15.96 0.02
N ARG A 65 -9.06 -17.24 0.09
CA ARG A 65 -8.13 -17.70 1.15
C ARG A 65 -6.77 -17.01 1.10
N ASP A 66 -6.25 -16.67 -0.08
CA ASP A 66 -5.00 -15.91 -0.18
C ASP A 66 -5.18 -14.48 0.38
N VAL A 67 -6.31 -13.82 0.11
CA VAL A 67 -6.62 -12.49 0.68
C VAL A 67 -6.71 -12.55 2.20
N GLU A 68 -7.38 -13.57 2.75
CA GLU A 68 -7.43 -13.81 4.19
C GLU A 68 -6.04 -14.13 4.79
N ALA A 69 -5.19 -14.83 4.05
CA ALA A 69 -3.81 -15.09 4.47
C ALA A 69 -2.98 -13.80 4.50
N LEU A 70 -3.10 -12.94 3.49
CA LEU A 70 -2.47 -11.61 3.49
C LEU A 70 -2.95 -10.75 4.66
N ARG A 71 -4.26 -10.73 4.93
CA ARG A 71 -4.82 -9.97 6.05
C ARG A 71 -4.29 -10.48 7.39
N ARG A 72 -4.15 -11.80 7.56
CA ARG A 72 -3.55 -12.40 8.77
C ARG A 72 -2.09 -12.03 8.94
N GLU A 73 -1.29 -12.18 7.88
CA GLU A 73 0.14 -11.84 7.90
C GLU A 73 0.35 -10.37 8.26
N LEU A 74 -0.46 -9.46 7.73
CA LEU A 74 -0.38 -8.02 8.02
C LEU A 74 -0.84 -7.65 9.44
N GLN A 75 -1.53 -8.55 10.15
CA GLN A 75 -1.90 -8.36 11.55
C GLN A 75 -0.84 -8.91 12.51
N GLU A 76 0.14 -9.67 12.01
CA GLU A 76 1.24 -10.13 12.84
C GLU A 76 2.11 -8.94 13.30
N PRO A 77 2.67 -8.97 14.53
CA PRO A 77 3.53 -7.91 15.02
C PRO A 77 4.78 -7.66 14.17
N ASP A 78 5.24 -8.69 13.45
CA ASP A 78 6.38 -8.65 12.53
C ASP A 78 6.00 -9.40 11.24
N PRO A 79 5.30 -8.75 10.29
CA PRO A 79 4.86 -9.38 9.05
C PRO A 79 6.04 -9.83 8.19
N ASP A 80 6.02 -11.08 7.73
CA ASP A 80 7.05 -11.62 6.86
C ASP A 80 6.87 -11.11 5.41
N PRO A 81 7.78 -10.26 4.89
CA PRO A 81 7.69 -9.73 3.54
C PRO A 81 7.82 -10.80 2.45
N GLU A 82 8.49 -11.93 2.72
CA GLU A 82 8.60 -13.04 1.78
C GLU A 82 7.27 -13.79 1.69
N ALA A 83 6.63 -14.07 2.85
CA ALA A 83 5.28 -14.65 2.90
C ALA A 83 4.24 -13.77 2.19
N LEU A 84 4.31 -12.44 2.37
CA LEU A 84 3.45 -11.48 1.67
C LEU A 84 3.66 -11.51 0.15
N ARG A 85 4.91 -11.52 -0.32
CA ARG A 85 5.23 -11.62 -1.76
C ARG A 85 4.73 -12.91 -2.37
N ASP A 86 4.99 -14.02 -1.71
CA ASP A 86 4.59 -15.34 -2.18
C ASP A 86 3.07 -15.46 -2.28
N THR A 87 2.36 -15.01 -1.25
CA THR A 87 0.90 -15.03 -1.22
C THR A 87 0.31 -14.11 -2.28
N THR A 88 0.83 -12.90 -2.42
CA THR A 88 0.41 -11.95 -3.46
C THR A 88 0.70 -12.47 -4.87
N GLY A 89 1.83 -13.14 -5.08
CA GLY A 89 2.20 -13.75 -6.37
C GLY A 89 1.37 -14.99 -6.73
N ARG A 90 0.90 -15.76 -5.74
CA ARG A 90 -0.08 -16.84 -5.97
C ARG A 90 -1.46 -16.26 -6.32
N LEU A 91 -1.89 -15.24 -5.59
CA LEU A 91 -3.13 -14.53 -5.82
C LEU A 91 -3.17 -13.89 -7.23
N ALA A 92 -2.11 -13.19 -7.64
CA ALA A 92 -1.97 -12.59 -8.97
C ALA A 92 -2.15 -13.63 -10.09
N ARG A 93 -1.54 -14.81 -9.94
CA ARG A 93 -1.67 -15.92 -10.90
C ARG A 93 -3.11 -16.45 -10.97
N ARG A 94 -3.81 -16.55 -9.85
CA ARG A 94 -5.20 -17.03 -9.78
C ARG A 94 -6.19 -16.04 -10.39
N VAL A 95 -5.93 -14.74 -10.27
CA VAL A 95 -6.82 -13.70 -10.78
C VAL A 95 -6.45 -13.18 -12.17
N ALA A 96 -5.39 -13.71 -12.79
CA ALA A 96 -4.86 -13.25 -14.08
C ALA A 96 -5.89 -13.19 -15.22
N GLY A 97 -6.95 -13.99 -15.16
CA GLY A 97 -8.05 -13.99 -16.14
C GLY A 97 -9.04 -12.82 -16.01
N VAL A 98 -8.94 -12.01 -14.96
CA VAL A 98 -9.87 -10.91 -14.67
C VAL A 98 -9.07 -9.62 -14.46
N THR A 99 -9.04 -8.76 -15.48
CA THR A 99 -8.20 -7.54 -15.52
C THR A 99 -8.38 -6.64 -14.29
N VAL A 100 -9.62 -6.40 -13.86
CA VAL A 100 -9.91 -5.55 -12.69
C VAL A 100 -9.34 -6.11 -11.38
N LEU A 101 -9.24 -7.43 -11.26
CA LEU A 101 -8.60 -8.08 -10.11
C LEU A 101 -7.08 -7.97 -10.19
N VAL A 102 -6.50 -8.14 -11.38
CA VAL A 102 -5.05 -7.95 -11.60
C VAL A 102 -4.62 -6.53 -11.22
N GLU A 103 -5.38 -5.51 -11.64
CA GLU A 103 -5.13 -4.12 -11.28
C GLU A 103 -5.19 -3.90 -9.77
N ALA A 104 -6.18 -4.48 -9.10
CA ALA A 104 -6.32 -4.38 -7.64
C ALA A 104 -5.14 -5.05 -6.90
N VAL A 105 -4.69 -6.23 -7.35
CA VAL A 105 -3.52 -6.93 -6.78
C VAL A 105 -2.23 -6.15 -6.99
N ASN A 106 -2.03 -5.55 -8.16
CA ASN A 106 -0.87 -4.70 -8.45
C ASN A 106 -0.86 -3.45 -7.55
N GLY A 107 -2.03 -2.83 -7.35
CA GLY A 107 -2.19 -1.71 -6.42
C GLY A 107 -1.82 -2.10 -4.99
N LEU A 108 -2.28 -3.26 -4.52
CA LEU A 108 -1.91 -3.79 -3.20
C LEU A 108 -0.40 -4.05 -3.10
N THR A 109 0.22 -4.62 -4.13
CA THR A 109 1.66 -4.91 -4.17
C THR A 109 2.49 -3.62 -4.05
N ALA A 110 2.06 -2.55 -4.73
CA ALA A 110 2.68 -1.24 -4.64
C ALA A 110 2.54 -0.63 -3.23
N LEU A 111 1.37 -0.76 -2.61
CA LEU A 111 1.13 -0.31 -1.24
C LEU A 111 1.96 -1.10 -0.22
N LEU A 112 2.20 -2.39 -0.46
CA LEU A 112 3.09 -3.19 0.38
C LEU A 112 4.58 -2.93 0.11
N GLY A 113 4.93 -2.15 -0.90
CA GLY A 113 6.33 -1.91 -1.28
C GLY A 113 7.02 -3.17 -1.82
N LEU A 114 6.23 -4.11 -2.36
CA LEU A 114 6.71 -5.38 -2.90
C LEU A 114 6.98 -5.31 -4.41
N GLY A 115 6.63 -4.17 -5.04
CA GLY A 115 6.91 -3.91 -6.45
C GLY A 115 8.36 -3.47 -6.66
N GLY A 116 9.12 -4.28 -7.39
CA GLY A 116 10.46 -3.98 -7.93
C GLY A 116 10.47 -4.14 -9.43
#